data_AF-A0A955UNW5-F1
#
_entry.id   AF-A0A955UNW5-F1
#
_cell.length_a   1.000
_cell.length_b   1.000
_cell.length_c   1.000
_cell.angle_alpha   90.00
_cell.angle_beta   90.00
_cell.angle_gamma   90.00
#
_symmetry.space_group_name_H-M   'P 1'
#
loop_
_entity.id
_entity.type
_entity.pdbx_description
1 polymer ?
#
loop_
_entity_poly.entity_id
_entity_poly.type
_entity_poly.pdbx_seq_one_letter_code
_entity_poly.pdbx_strand_id
1 'polypeptide(L)'
;MGFVVHAREPGGEGSPGRRDRHFLRTVRTLLAALLVIGLLSPVAASATEYTPARKVGRGFSNTLLGIFAIPGYMAKETKERGPAVGLPIGFGMGIGWMVATELVGVWEILTCPFEFPKGFRPIIEPEFPWEHFDEFE
;
A
#
# COMPACT_ATOMS: atom_id res chain seq x y z
N MET A 1 54.37 -45.56 22.49
CA MET A 1 52.99 -45.28 22.93
C MET A 1 52.73 -43.82 22.62
N GLY A 2 52.09 -43.53 21.49
CA GLY A 2 51.82 -42.16 21.04
C GLY A 2 50.49 -42.16 20.30
N PHE A 3 49.44 -41.67 20.96
CA PHE A 3 48.13 -41.51 20.35
C PHE A 3 48.16 -40.25 19.47
N VAL A 4 48.06 -40.45 18.15
CA VAL A 4 47.80 -39.36 17.22
C VAL A 4 46.32 -39.00 17.34
N VAL A 5 46.03 -37.89 18.00
CA VAL A 5 44.69 -37.29 18.02
C VAL A 5 44.47 -36.63 16.67
N HIS A 6 43.62 -37.26 15.85
CA HIS A 6 43.18 -36.72 14.57
C HIS A 6 42.17 -35.60 14.84
N ALA A 7 42.60 -34.35 14.69
CA ALA A 7 41.73 -33.18 14.81
C ALA A 7 40.70 -33.21 13.66
N ARG A 8 39.42 -33.32 14.03
CA ARG A 8 38.28 -33.18 13.11
C ARG A 8 38.17 -31.70 12.71
N GLU A 9 38.31 -31.40 11.43
CA GLU A 9 38.13 -30.05 10.91
C GLU A 9 36.72 -29.51 11.23
N PRO A 10 36.58 -28.24 11.64
CA PRO A 10 35.29 -27.65 11.91
C PRO A 10 34.55 -27.44 10.58
N GLY A 11 33.44 -28.15 10.42
CA GLY A 11 32.46 -27.83 9.39
C GLY A 11 31.85 -26.46 9.65
N GLY A 12 32.03 -25.53 8.72
CA GLY A 12 31.39 -24.22 8.65
C GLY A 12 32.02 -23.47 7.49
N GLU A 13 31.33 -22.88 6.52
CA GLU A 13 29.93 -22.46 6.43
C GLU A 13 29.37 -22.93 5.08
N GLY A 14 28.09 -23.31 5.06
CA GLY A 14 27.38 -23.66 3.83
C GLY A 14 27.36 -22.47 2.88
N SER A 15 28.20 -22.50 1.85
CA SER A 15 28.13 -21.55 0.75
C SER A 15 26.70 -21.59 0.19
N PRO A 16 25.96 -20.46 0.17
CA PRO A 16 24.57 -20.45 -0.24
C PRO A 16 24.45 -21.11 -1.61
N GLY A 17 23.54 -22.07 -1.72
CA GLY A 17 23.38 -22.89 -2.90
C GLY A 17 23.21 -22.01 -4.13
N ARG A 18 23.57 -22.52 -5.31
CA ARG A 18 23.41 -21.78 -6.57
C ARG A 18 22.00 -21.20 -6.72
N ARG A 19 20.97 -21.88 -6.21
CA ARG A 19 19.55 -21.44 -6.17
C ARG A 19 19.34 -20.20 -5.28
N ASP A 20 20.00 -20.15 -4.13
CA ASP A 20 19.89 -19.06 -3.14
C ASP A 20 20.53 -17.78 -3.66
N ARG A 21 21.64 -17.89 -4.41
CA ARG A 21 22.28 -16.74 -5.06
C ARG A 21 21.45 -16.15 -6.18
N HIS A 22 20.71 -16.97 -6.92
CA HIS A 22 19.77 -16.47 -7.94
C HIS A 22 18.57 -15.79 -7.27
N PHE A 23 18.00 -16.40 -6.22
CA PHE A 23 16.91 -15.80 -5.45
C PHE A 23 17.30 -14.43 -4.86
N LEU A 24 18.47 -14.34 -4.20
CA LEU A 24 18.92 -13.09 -3.59
C LEU A 24 19.19 -11.98 -4.62
N ARG A 25 19.72 -12.35 -5.80
CA ARG A 25 19.90 -11.41 -6.92
C ARG A 25 18.56 -10.93 -7.46
N THR A 26 17.60 -11.82 -7.65
CA THR A 26 16.25 -11.48 -8.11
C THR A 26 15.55 -10.55 -7.12
N VAL A 27 15.59 -10.86 -5.82
CA VAL A 27 15.02 -10.00 -4.77
C VAL A 27 15.69 -8.62 -4.77
N ARG A 28 17.01 -8.55 -4.83
CA ARG A 28 17.74 -7.27 -4.89
C ARG A 28 17.40 -6.46 -6.14
N THR A 29 17.25 -7.09 -7.30
CA THR A 29 16.84 -6.40 -8.52
C THR A 29 15.40 -5.89 -8.45
N LEU A 30 14.47 -6.66 -7.86
CA LEU A 30 13.09 -6.23 -7.68
C LEU A 30 13.00 -5.04 -6.71
N LEU A 31 13.73 -5.09 -5.60
CA LEU A 31 13.81 -3.99 -4.63
C LEU A 31 14.40 -2.73 -5.26
N ALA A 32 15.49 -2.85 -6.03
CA ALA A 32 16.08 -1.71 -6.73
C ALA A 32 15.12 -1.12 -7.78
N ALA A 33 14.39 -1.96 -8.52
CA ALA A 33 13.39 -1.52 -9.48
C ALA A 33 12.23 -0.78 -8.79
N LEU A 34 11.71 -1.31 -7.68
CA LEU A 34 10.70 -0.64 -6.85
C LEU A 34 11.18 0.73 -6.33
N LEU A 35 12.45 0.83 -5.92
CA LEU A 35 13.04 2.07 -5.41
C LEU A 35 13.21 3.11 -6.52
N VAL A 36 13.64 2.68 -7.71
CA VAL A 36 13.74 3.55 -8.91
C VAL A 36 12.35 4.01 -9.38
N ILE A 37 11.34 3.12 -9.37
CA ILE A 37 9.96 3.49 -9.67
C ILE A 37 9.41 4.47 -8.62
N GLY A 38 9.73 4.27 -7.34
CA GLY A 38 9.37 5.21 -6.27
C GLY A 38 10.02 6.59 -6.43
N LEU A 39 11.29 6.65 -6.86
CA LEU A 39 12.02 7.90 -7.12
C LEU A 39 11.58 8.62 -8.40
N LEU A 40 11.11 7.87 -9.40
CA LEU A 40 10.57 8.40 -10.67
C LEU A 40 9.06 8.69 -10.60
N SER A 41 8.39 8.26 -9.53
CA SER A 41 6.99 8.56 -9.31
C SER A 41 6.84 10.07 -9.13
N PRO A 42 5.95 10.74 -9.86
CA PRO A 42 5.63 12.13 -9.58
C PRO A 42 4.88 12.17 -8.24
N VAL A 43 5.61 12.19 -7.11
CA VAL A 43 5.08 12.35 -5.74
C VAL A 43 4.58 13.80 -5.50
N ALA A 44 4.26 14.53 -6.58
CA ALA A 44 3.85 15.92 -6.53
C ALA A 44 3.12 16.30 -7.83
N ALA A 45 1.99 15.65 -8.13
CA ALA A 45 0.95 16.38 -8.84
C ALA A 45 0.39 17.38 -7.82
N SER A 46 0.54 18.67 -8.10
CA SER A 46 0.03 19.76 -7.26
C SER A 46 -1.40 19.48 -6.77
N ALA A 47 -1.67 19.76 -5.49
CA ALA A 47 -2.94 19.49 -4.82
C ALA A 47 -4.18 20.07 -5.55
N THR A 48 -3.98 20.99 -6.50
CA THR A 48 -5.05 21.74 -7.18
C THR A 48 -5.46 21.18 -8.55
N GLU A 49 -4.65 20.35 -9.23
CA GLU A 49 -4.94 19.95 -10.62
C GLU A 49 -5.28 18.47 -10.79
N TYR A 50 -6.42 18.19 -11.41
CA TYR A 50 -6.87 16.85 -11.75
C TYR A 50 -6.28 16.42 -13.11
N THR A 51 -5.25 15.57 -13.04
CA THR A 51 -4.53 15.06 -14.21
C THR A 51 -4.75 13.54 -14.36
N PRO A 52 -4.51 12.97 -15.56
CA PRO A 52 -4.51 11.52 -15.74
C PRO A 52 -3.54 10.81 -14.78
N ALA A 53 -2.38 11.42 -14.52
CA ALA A 53 -1.39 10.89 -13.57
C ALA A 53 -1.94 10.83 -12.13
N ARG A 54 -2.66 11.87 -11.68
CA ARG A 54 -3.32 11.89 -10.37
C ARG A 54 -4.42 10.85 -10.29
N LYS A 55 -5.20 10.65 -11.36
CA LYS A 55 -6.23 9.60 -11.43
C LYS A 55 -5.62 8.20 -11.29
N VAL A 56 -4.48 7.92 -11.91
CA VAL A 56 -3.77 6.64 -11.72
C VAL A 56 -3.25 6.50 -10.31
N GLY A 57 -2.60 7.54 -9.78
CA GLY A 57 -2.09 7.56 -8.42
C GLY A 57 -3.19 7.27 -7.41
N ARG A 58 -4.30 8.01 -7.49
CA ARG A 58 -5.52 7.79 -6.70
C ARG A 58 -6.10 6.39 -6.90
N GLY A 59 -6.18 5.91 -8.13
CA GLY A 59 -6.66 4.56 -8.42
C GLY A 59 -5.86 3.47 -7.70
N PHE A 60 -4.52 3.57 -7.73
CA PHE A 60 -3.65 2.66 -6.97
C PHE A 60 -3.79 2.84 -5.47
N SER A 61 -3.90 4.07 -4.98
CA SER A 61 -4.11 4.35 -3.55
C SER A 61 -5.41 3.74 -3.05
N ASN A 62 -6.52 3.95 -3.75
CA ASN A 62 -7.83 3.41 -3.40
C ASN A 62 -7.86 1.87 -3.51
N THR A 63 -7.14 1.28 -4.48
CA THR A 63 -7.04 -0.18 -4.62
C THR A 63 -6.18 -0.85 -3.54
N LEU A 64 -5.04 -0.26 -3.20
CA LEU A 64 -4.05 -0.89 -2.33
C LEU A 64 -4.21 -0.50 -0.85
N LEU A 65 -4.67 0.72 -0.61
CA LEU A 65 -4.69 1.35 0.71
C LEU A 65 -6.11 1.56 1.24
N GLY A 66 -7.12 0.96 0.59
CA GLY A 66 -8.52 1.03 1.01
C GLY A 66 -8.78 0.53 2.43
N ILE A 67 -7.91 -0.34 2.96
CA ILE A 67 -7.96 -0.83 4.35
C ILE A 67 -7.87 0.30 5.39
N PHE A 68 -7.26 1.45 5.05
CA PHE A 68 -7.21 2.61 5.95
C PHE A 68 -8.56 3.28 6.17
N ALA A 69 -9.57 2.99 5.34
CA ALA A 69 -10.94 3.42 5.58
C ALA A 69 -11.49 2.88 6.92
N ILE A 70 -11.10 1.68 7.33
CA ILE A 70 -11.59 1.04 8.56
C ILE A 70 -11.22 1.88 9.80
N PRO A 71 -9.93 2.13 10.11
CA PRO A 71 -9.57 2.97 11.25
C PRO A 71 -10.10 4.41 11.14
N GLY A 72 -10.16 4.99 9.94
CA GLY A 72 -10.73 6.33 9.72
C GLY A 72 -12.19 6.44 10.17
N TYR A 73 -13.05 5.53 9.69
CA TYR A 73 -14.47 5.50 10.08
C TYR A 73 -14.68 5.10 11.55
N MET A 74 -13.86 4.19 12.09
CA MET A 74 -13.91 3.86 13.51
C MET A 74 -13.62 5.07 14.40
N ALA A 75 -12.59 5.86 14.06
CA ALA A 75 -12.24 7.07 14.81
C ALA A 75 -13.31 8.16 14.67
N LYS A 76 -13.85 8.36 13.45
CA LYS A 76 -14.93 9.32 13.19
C LYS A 76 -16.19 9.00 13.99
N GLU A 77 -16.70 7.78 13.87
CA GLU A 77 -17.92 7.36 14.56
C GLU A 77 -17.73 7.31 16.09
N THR A 78 -16.52 7.00 16.56
CA THR A 78 -16.20 7.08 17.99
C THR A 78 -16.25 8.52 18.51
N LYS A 79 -15.78 9.49 17.74
CA LYS A 79 -15.85 10.93 18.08
C LYS A 79 -17.30 11.43 18.11
N GLU A 80 -18.14 10.96 17.19
CA GLU A 80 -19.54 11.39 17.09
C GLU A 80 -20.48 10.73 18.10
N ARG A 81 -20.31 9.43 18.36
CA ARG A 81 -21.29 8.61 19.12
C ARG A 81 -20.74 8.00 20.40
N GLY A 82 -19.46 8.24 20.69
CA GLY A 82 -18.74 7.61 21.78
C GLY A 82 -18.27 6.18 21.45
N PRO A 83 -17.30 5.63 22.21
CA PRO A 83 -16.60 4.40 21.83
C PRO A 83 -17.47 3.14 21.83
N ALA A 84 -18.48 3.06 22.70
CA ALA A 84 -19.33 1.87 22.82
C ALA A 84 -20.20 1.61 21.58
N VAL A 85 -20.59 2.69 20.88
CA VAL A 85 -21.46 2.64 19.71
C VAL A 85 -20.67 2.94 18.43
N GLY A 86 -19.73 3.88 18.50
CA GLY A 86 -18.93 4.33 17.37
C GLY A 86 -17.95 3.28 16.83
N LEU A 87 -17.32 2.46 17.69
CA LEU A 87 -16.41 1.41 17.22
C LEU A 87 -17.10 0.34 16.34
N PRO A 88 -18.20 -0.32 16.75
CA PRO A 88 -18.85 -1.33 15.92
C PRO A 88 -19.49 -0.74 14.66
N ILE A 89 -20.09 0.46 14.76
CA ILE A 89 -20.70 1.15 13.60
C ILE A 89 -19.61 1.57 12.60
N GLY A 90 -18.57 2.24 13.09
CA GLY A 90 -17.44 2.69 12.27
C GLY A 90 -16.67 1.54 11.65
N PHE A 91 -16.57 0.38 12.32
CA PHE A 91 -15.99 -0.82 11.72
C PHE A 91 -16.84 -1.34 10.55
N GLY A 92 -18.16 -1.43 10.71
CA GLY A 92 -19.06 -1.85 9.64
C GLY A 92 -19.06 -0.90 8.45
N MET A 93 -19.14 0.41 8.71
CA MET A 93 -19.05 1.44 7.67
C MET A 93 -17.68 1.42 6.98
N GLY A 94 -16.61 1.25 7.75
CA GLY A 94 -15.24 1.17 7.26
C GLY A 94 -15.02 -0.01 6.30
N ILE A 95 -15.60 -1.18 6.57
CA ILE A 95 -15.57 -2.32 5.63
C ILE A 95 -16.32 -1.98 4.34
N GLY A 96 -17.52 -1.40 4.44
CA GLY A 96 -18.28 -0.99 3.27
C GLY A 96 -17.52 0.01 2.41
N TRP A 97 -16.86 0.97 3.06
CA TRP A 97 -16.05 1.98 2.39
C TRP A 97 -14.75 1.43 1.80
N MET A 98 -14.11 0.47 2.48
CA MET A 98 -12.95 -0.26 1.97
C MET A 98 -13.28 -0.94 0.63
N VAL A 99 -14.40 -1.67 0.56
CA VAL A 99 -14.82 -2.34 -0.69
C VAL A 99 -15.15 -1.31 -1.77
N ALA A 100 -15.83 -0.22 -1.42
CA ALA A 100 -16.17 0.84 -2.38
C ALA A 100 -14.91 1.48 -2.97
N THR A 101 -13.92 1.81 -2.13
CA THR A 101 -12.69 2.45 -2.60
C THR A 101 -11.83 1.48 -3.42
N GLU A 102 -11.76 0.19 -3.06
CA GLU A 102 -11.05 -0.80 -3.88
C GLU A 102 -11.65 -0.93 -5.29
N LEU A 103 -12.99 -1.06 -5.37
CA LEU A 103 -13.69 -1.18 -6.66
C LEU A 103 -13.53 0.08 -7.53
N VAL A 104 -13.66 1.25 -6.91
CA VAL A 104 -13.46 2.54 -7.59
C VAL A 104 -12.00 2.71 -8.01
N GLY A 105 -11.05 2.28 -7.19
CA GLY A 105 -9.63 2.32 -7.50
C GLY A 105 -9.28 1.49 -8.73
N VAL A 106 -9.77 0.25 -8.80
CA VAL A 106 -9.62 -0.61 -9.97
C VAL A 106 -10.27 0.04 -11.19
N TRP A 107 -11.46 0.60 -11.04
CA TRP A 107 -12.14 1.32 -12.11
C TRP A 107 -11.34 2.52 -12.63
N GLU A 108 -10.73 3.32 -11.75
CA GLU A 108 -9.92 4.46 -12.15
C GLU A 108 -8.63 4.07 -12.87
N ILE A 109 -8.00 2.95 -12.48
CA ILE A 109 -6.85 2.37 -13.19
C ILE A 109 -7.27 1.93 -14.60
N LEU A 110 -8.36 1.17 -14.71
CA LEU A 110 -8.85 0.67 -16.01
C LEU A 110 -9.31 1.80 -16.94
N THR A 111 -9.88 2.86 -16.37
CA THR A 111 -10.36 4.01 -17.13
C THR A 111 -9.33 5.13 -17.21
N CYS A 112 -8.08 4.92 -16.80
CA CYS A 112 -7.00 5.91 -16.86
C CYS A 112 -6.90 6.68 -18.20
N PRO A 113 -6.94 6.02 -19.37
CA PRO A 113 -6.82 6.75 -20.65
C PRO A 113 -8.08 7.58 -20.98
N PHE A 114 -9.16 7.41 -20.23
CA PHE A 114 -10.43 8.10 -20.44
C PHE A 114 -10.70 9.13 -19.34
N GLU A 115 -11.23 10.28 -19.74
CA GLU A 115 -11.72 11.35 -18.86
C GLU A 115 -13.08 11.02 -18.23
N PHE A 116 -13.18 9.82 -17.63
CA PHE A 116 -14.36 9.38 -16.90
C PHE A 116 -14.04 9.30 -15.41
N PRO A 117 -14.57 10.18 -14.55
CA PRO A 117 -15.47 11.32 -14.81
C PRO A 117 -14.75 12.54 -15.44
N LYS A 118 -15.52 13.46 -16.02
CA LYS A 118 -15.01 14.64 -16.76
C LYS A 118 -13.98 15.42 -15.93
N GLY A 119 -12.84 15.71 -16.54
CA GLY A 119 -11.75 16.45 -15.92
C GLY A 119 -11.01 15.68 -14.82
N PHE A 120 -10.96 14.35 -14.89
CA PHE A 120 -10.21 13.48 -13.97
C PHE A 120 -10.58 13.63 -12.48
N ARG A 121 -11.78 14.15 -12.21
CA ARG A 121 -12.30 14.36 -10.85
C ARG A 121 -12.44 13.04 -10.09
N PRO A 122 -12.36 13.06 -8.75
CA PRO A 122 -12.61 11.88 -7.94
C PRO A 122 -14.05 11.41 -8.07
N ILE A 123 -14.25 10.09 -8.03
CA ILE A 123 -15.58 9.45 -8.00
C ILE A 123 -16.11 9.36 -6.57
N ILE A 124 -15.20 9.21 -5.60
CA ILE A 124 -15.49 9.07 -4.17
C ILE A 124 -14.73 10.14 -3.40
N GLU A 125 -15.32 10.61 -2.30
CA GLU A 125 -14.68 11.53 -1.35
C GLU A 125 -14.60 10.85 0.02
N PRO A 126 -13.43 10.88 0.72
CA PRO A 126 -12.20 11.58 0.35
C PRO A 126 -11.50 11.00 -0.90
N GLU A 127 -10.62 11.82 -1.49
CA GLU A 127 -9.89 11.47 -2.70
C GLU A 127 -8.94 10.28 -2.43
N PHE A 128 -8.26 10.32 -1.29
CA PHE A 128 -7.34 9.29 -0.86
C PHE A 128 -7.74 8.67 0.50
N PRO A 129 -7.45 7.37 0.75
CA PRO A 129 -7.92 6.70 1.97
C PRO A 129 -7.38 7.28 3.28
N TRP A 130 -6.23 7.96 3.25
CA TRP A 130 -5.60 8.56 4.43
C TRP A 130 -6.12 9.97 4.76
N GLU A 131 -6.83 10.64 3.85
CA GLU A 131 -7.40 11.98 4.13
C GLU A 131 -8.49 11.91 5.22
N HIS A 132 -9.03 10.72 5.50
CA HIS A 132 -9.86 10.50 6.70
C HIS A 132 -9.15 10.90 8.00
N PHE A 133 -7.81 10.94 8.01
CA PHE A 133 -7.05 11.31 9.20
C PHE A 133 -6.86 12.82 9.35
N ASP A 134 -6.97 13.59 8.27
CA ASP A 134 -6.82 15.05 8.31
C ASP A 134 -7.98 15.71 9.09
N GLU A 135 -9.11 15.03 9.23
CA GLU A 135 -10.24 15.46 10.08
C GLU A 135 -9.95 15.35 11.61
N PHE A 136 -8.82 14.73 12.01
CA PHE A 136 -8.44 14.58 13.42
C PHE A 136 -7.38 15.56 13.93
N GLU A 137 -6.77 16.38 13.06
CA GLU A 137 -5.96 17.54 13.48
C GLU A 137 -6.86 18.73 13.90
#